data_AF-A0A2D8EIH7-F1
#
_entry.id   AF-A0A2D8EIH7-F1
#
_cell.length_a   1.000
_cell.length_b   1.000
_cell.length_c   1.000
_cell.angle_alpha   90.00
_cell.angle_beta   90.00
_cell.angle_gamma   90.00
#
_symmetry.space_group_name_H-M   'P 1'
#
loop_
_entity.id
_entity.type
_entity.pdbx_description
1 polymer ?
#
loop_
_entity_poly.entity_id
_entity_poly.type
_entity_poly.pdbx_seq_one_letter_code
_entity_poly.pdbx_strand_id
1 'polypeptide(L)'
;MAISEKQIEFLQNSLDAGRAIPGQSLTNSPNQAYGWERPPEFTNPNDTMYYIFETLIDENTITNLLTSIKNKVGIIDLTSIVLYSGFLEGKWNPDMMTLMFEPTMYMMMALAEKANIDYVLESKDEEIEEEGDPDEKLEIYAQGTNALQKIKQESLNKINPQSVSPEVKEAIEELEINPSLLERVNEPETNSLLSREK
;
A
#
# COMPACT_ATOMS: atom_id res chain seq x y z
N MET A 1 -12.79 -1.90 8.63
CA MET A 1 -11.85 -1.65 9.73
C MET A 1 -12.48 -0.65 10.69
N ALA A 2 -12.82 -1.06 11.90
CA ALA A 2 -13.48 -0.20 12.89
C ALA A 2 -12.61 -0.18 14.15
N ILE A 3 -11.71 0.79 14.22
CA ILE A 3 -10.88 1.06 15.39
C ILE A 3 -11.81 1.49 16.53
N SER A 4 -11.64 0.90 17.72
CA SER A 4 -12.44 1.25 18.90
C SER A 4 -12.17 2.70 19.33
N GLU A 5 -13.21 3.43 19.76
CA GLU A 5 -13.09 4.80 20.30
C GLU A 5 -12.02 4.91 21.40
N LYS A 6 -11.85 3.88 22.23
CA LYS A 6 -10.81 3.85 23.27
C LYS A 6 -9.40 3.63 22.73
N GLN A 7 -9.26 2.95 21.59
CA GLN A 7 -7.96 2.81 20.92
C GLN A 7 -7.56 4.15 20.32
N ILE A 8 -8.51 4.91 19.78
CA ILE A 8 -8.31 6.27 19.31
C ILE A 8 -7.91 7.18 20.48
N GLU A 9 -8.63 7.10 21.61
CA GLU A 9 -8.30 7.86 22.82
C GLU A 9 -6.90 7.49 23.36
N PHE A 10 -6.52 6.21 23.35
CA PHE A 10 -5.18 5.75 23.72
C PHE A 10 -4.11 6.38 22.81
N LEU A 11 -4.31 6.32 21.49
CA LEU A 11 -3.38 6.89 20.52
C LEU A 11 -3.28 8.40 20.67
N GLN A 12 -4.42 9.10 20.80
CA GLN A 12 -4.45 10.55 21.02
C GLN A 12 -3.70 10.95 22.29
N ASN A 13 -3.97 10.28 23.41
CA ASN A 13 -3.26 10.53 24.67
C ASN A 13 -1.75 10.28 24.55
N SER A 14 -1.35 9.26 23.78
CA SER A 14 0.06 8.96 23.56
C SER A 14 0.75 9.99 22.65
N LEU A 15 0.02 10.54 21.67
CA LEU A 15 0.49 11.61 20.78
C LEU A 15 0.62 12.93 21.55
N ASP A 16 -0.37 13.29 22.37
CA ASP A 16 -0.38 14.50 23.18
C ASP A 16 0.73 14.50 24.25
N ALA A 17 0.97 13.34 24.88
CA ALA A 17 2.03 13.18 25.87
C ALA A 17 3.42 12.95 25.25
N GLY A 18 3.50 12.69 23.94
CA GLY A 18 4.72 12.30 23.22
C GLY A 18 5.30 10.93 23.63
N ARG A 19 4.60 10.18 24.49
CA ARG A 19 4.96 8.83 24.96
C ARG A 19 3.76 8.15 25.63
N ALA A 20 3.75 6.83 25.63
CA ALA A 20 2.80 6.06 26.43
C ALA A 20 3.01 6.34 27.93
N ILE A 21 1.91 6.49 28.68
CA ILE A 21 1.98 6.67 30.14
C ILE A 21 2.35 5.32 30.76
N PRO A 22 3.41 5.24 31.60
CA PRO A 22 3.80 3.98 32.24
C PRO A 22 2.62 3.37 33.01
N GLY A 23 2.33 2.09 32.77
CA GLY A 23 1.24 1.38 33.44
C GLY A 23 -0.16 1.63 32.88
N GLN A 24 -0.32 2.43 31.82
CA GLN A 24 -1.62 2.66 31.16
C GLN A 24 -2.28 1.36 30.66
N SER A 25 -1.48 0.39 30.19
CA SER A 25 -2.00 -0.93 29.80
C SER A 25 -2.63 -1.70 30.98
N LEU A 26 -2.29 -1.35 32.23
CA LEU A 26 -2.80 -2.01 33.44
C LEU A 26 -4.03 -1.29 34.04
N THR A 27 -4.42 -0.13 33.53
CA THR A 27 -5.56 0.62 34.06
C THR A 27 -6.89 0.21 33.42
N ASN A 28 -6.83 -0.50 32.29
CA ASN A 28 -8.02 -0.94 31.59
C ASN A 28 -8.65 -2.17 32.28
N SER A 29 -9.97 -2.26 32.23
CA SER A 29 -10.68 -3.40 32.84
C SER A 29 -10.51 -4.67 31.98
N PRO A 30 -10.38 -5.87 32.57
CA PRO A 30 -10.23 -7.12 31.81
C PRO A 30 -11.38 -7.37 30.81
N ASN A 31 -12.58 -6.90 31.14
CA ASN A 31 -13.77 -7.00 30.28
C ASN A 31 -13.72 -6.07 29.06
N GLN A 32 -12.74 -5.17 29.00
CA GLN A 32 -12.64 -4.11 27.99
C GLN A 32 -11.23 -4.03 27.38
N ALA A 33 -10.54 -5.17 27.27
CA ALA A 33 -9.21 -5.29 26.67
C ALA A 33 -9.18 -4.78 25.22
N TYR A 34 -8.07 -4.13 24.84
CA TYR A 34 -7.80 -3.67 23.47
C TYR A 34 -7.68 -4.86 22.50
N GLY A 35 -7.83 -4.61 21.19
CA GLY A 35 -7.68 -5.66 20.17
C GLY A 35 -6.34 -6.38 20.27
N TRP A 36 -5.24 -5.63 20.31
CA TRP A 36 -3.88 -6.16 20.46
C TRP A 36 -3.54 -6.78 21.81
N GLU A 37 -4.40 -6.63 22.83
CA GLU A 37 -4.23 -7.30 24.14
C GLU A 37 -4.82 -8.72 24.16
N ARG A 38 -5.61 -9.07 23.13
CA ARG A 38 -6.23 -10.38 23.00
C ARG A 38 -5.38 -11.30 22.12
N PRO A 39 -5.59 -12.62 22.20
CA PRO A 39 -4.99 -13.55 21.25
C PRO A 39 -5.36 -13.14 19.81
N PRO A 40 -4.39 -13.19 18.88
CA PRO A 40 -4.64 -12.83 17.49
C PRO A 40 -5.63 -13.79 16.81
N GLU A 41 -6.41 -13.25 15.89
CA GLU A 41 -7.37 -14.01 15.07
C GLU A 41 -6.65 -14.96 14.10
N PHE A 42 -5.60 -14.46 13.45
CA PHE A 42 -4.79 -15.21 12.50
C PHE A 42 -3.39 -15.48 13.06
N THR A 43 -2.98 -16.74 12.98
CA THR A 43 -1.64 -17.21 13.39
C THR A 43 -0.88 -17.90 12.27
N ASN A 44 -1.56 -18.22 11.17
CA ASN A 44 -0.99 -18.90 10.01
C ASN A 44 -0.66 -17.88 8.91
N PRO A 45 0.59 -17.84 8.42
CA PRO A 45 1.03 -16.93 7.36
C PRO A 45 0.17 -16.97 6.09
N ASN A 46 -0.25 -18.16 5.67
CA ASN A 46 -1.03 -18.30 4.45
C ASN A 46 -2.43 -17.72 4.62
N ASP A 47 -3.11 -18.06 5.71
CA ASP A 47 -4.46 -17.60 6.01
C ASP A 47 -4.49 -16.06 6.16
N THR A 48 -3.46 -15.48 6.79
CA THR A 48 -3.30 -14.02 6.87
C THR A 48 -3.07 -13.40 5.50
N MET A 49 -2.28 -14.02 4.64
CA MET A 49 -2.03 -13.53 3.28
C MET A 49 -3.31 -13.47 2.45
N TYR A 50 -4.14 -14.53 2.50
CA TYR A 50 -5.45 -14.54 1.83
C TYR A 50 -6.37 -13.45 2.38
N TYR A 51 -6.43 -13.31 3.71
CA TYR A 51 -7.26 -12.29 4.34
C TYR A 51 -6.85 -10.87 3.93
N ILE A 52 -5.54 -10.59 3.93
CA ILE A 52 -5.01 -9.30 3.45
C ILE A 52 -5.38 -9.10 1.99
N PHE A 53 -5.19 -10.11 1.15
CA PHE A 53 -5.51 -10.03 -0.27
C PHE A 53 -7.00 -9.71 -0.52
N GLU A 54 -7.92 -10.46 0.12
CA GLU A 54 -9.36 -10.19 0.06
C GLU A 54 -9.69 -8.76 0.50
N THR A 55 -9.00 -8.28 1.55
CA THR A 55 -9.18 -6.91 2.05
C THR A 55 -8.65 -5.86 1.09
N LEU A 56 -7.63 -6.15 0.27
CA LEU A 56 -7.06 -5.20 -0.70
C LEU A 56 -7.87 -5.11 -1.99
N ILE A 57 -8.59 -6.18 -2.35
CA ILE A 57 -9.41 -6.24 -3.58
C ILE A 57 -10.85 -5.81 -3.36
N ASP A 58 -11.25 -5.54 -2.12
CA ASP A 58 -12.58 -5.00 -1.81
C ASP A 58 -12.79 -3.66 -2.54
N GLU A 59 -13.98 -3.46 -3.13
CA GLU A 59 -14.27 -2.40 -4.11
C GLU A 59 -13.89 -0.99 -3.60
N ASN A 60 -14.17 -0.74 -2.31
CA ASN A 60 -13.87 0.54 -1.67
C ASN A 60 -12.38 0.72 -1.39
N THR A 61 -11.70 -0.37 -1.04
CA THR A 61 -10.29 -0.34 -0.63
C THR A 61 -9.37 -0.21 -1.83
N ILE A 62 -9.63 -0.98 -2.90
CA ILE A 62 -8.80 -1.00 -4.11
C ILE A 62 -8.79 0.37 -4.79
N THR A 63 -9.94 1.04 -4.86
CA THR A 63 -10.07 2.37 -5.46
C THR A 63 -9.24 3.41 -4.70
N ASN A 64 -9.33 3.40 -3.37
CA ASN A 64 -8.57 4.30 -2.51
C ASN A 64 -7.07 4.00 -2.56
N LEU A 65 -6.70 2.72 -2.56
CA LEU A 65 -5.32 2.27 -2.65
C LEU A 65 -4.68 2.72 -3.97
N LEU A 66 -5.31 2.42 -5.11
CA LEU A 66 -4.79 2.80 -6.43
C LEU A 66 -4.71 4.32 -6.59
N THR A 67 -5.66 5.06 -6.01
CA THR A 67 -5.62 6.53 -5.98
C THR A 67 -4.41 7.03 -5.17
N SER A 68 -4.13 6.45 -4.00
CA SER A 68 -2.97 6.80 -3.19
C SER A 68 -1.65 6.48 -3.89
N ILE A 69 -1.54 5.33 -4.56
CA ILE A 69 -0.35 4.97 -5.36
C ILE A 69 -0.16 5.95 -6.52
N LYS A 70 -1.25 6.32 -7.21
CA LYS A 70 -1.22 7.32 -8.28
C LYS A 70 -0.73 8.68 -7.77
N ASN A 71 -1.06 9.03 -6.53
CA ASN A 71 -0.58 10.24 -5.85
C ASN A 71 0.86 10.11 -5.29
N LYS A 72 1.61 9.08 -5.71
CA LYS A 72 3.01 8.87 -5.36
C LYS A 72 3.27 8.63 -3.86
N VAL A 73 2.26 8.15 -3.12
CA VAL A 73 2.47 7.63 -1.78
C VAL A 73 3.29 6.33 -1.87
N GLY A 74 4.33 6.20 -1.05
CA GLY A 74 5.21 5.04 -1.02
C GLY A 74 4.46 3.74 -0.70
N ILE A 75 4.82 2.66 -1.40
CA ILE A 75 4.27 1.31 -1.14
C ILE A 75 4.62 0.83 0.27
N ILE A 76 5.80 1.20 0.78
CA ILE A 76 6.25 0.89 2.15
C ILE A 76 5.30 1.51 3.18
N ASP A 77 4.92 2.77 2.98
CA ASP A 77 4.03 3.49 3.90
C ASP A 77 2.62 2.90 3.87
N LEU A 78 2.08 2.63 2.69
CA LEU A 78 0.76 2.00 2.52
C LEU A 78 0.72 0.61 3.14
N THR A 79 1.78 -0.19 2.93
CA THR A 79 1.90 -1.52 3.54
C THR A 79 1.92 -1.43 5.07
N SER A 80 2.69 -0.48 5.60
CA SER A 80 2.79 -0.25 7.04
C SER A 80 1.44 0.14 7.63
N ILE A 81 0.67 1.02 6.97
CA ILE A 81 -0.66 1.43 7.40
C ILE A 81 -1.62 0.23 7.47
N VAL A 82 -1.68 -0.58 6.41
CA VAL A 82 -2.57 -1.75 6.35
C VAL A 82 -2.23 -2.76 7.45
N LEU A 83 -0.94 -3.08 7.60
CA LEU A 83 -0.52 -4.08 8.58
C LEU A 83 -0.65 -3.60 10.03
N TYR A 84 -0.38 -2.30 10.27
CA TYR A 84 -0.54 -1.72 11.60
C TYR A 84 -2.02 -1.63 12.00
N SER A 85 -2.91 -1.31 11.06
CA SER A 85 -4.35 -1.30 11.29
C SER A 85 -4.86 -2.66 11.78
N GLY A 86 -4.49 -3.76 11.11
CA GLY A 86 -4.92 -5.08 11.56
C GLY A 86 -4.25 -5.55 12.86
N PHE A 87 -3.05 -5.07 13.18
CA PHE A 87 -2.48 -5.26 14.52
C PHE A 87 -3.33 -4.55 15.59
N LEU A 88 -3.74 -3.30 15.34
CA LEU A 88 -4.58 -2.55 16.28
C LEU A 88 -5.93 -3.26 16.49
N GLU A 89 -6.49 -3.86 15.44
CA GLU A 89 -7.72 -4.65 15.54
C GLU A 89 -7.53 -6.00 16.25
N GLY A 90 -6.29 -6.43 16.49
CA GLY A 90 -5.98 -7.73 17.10
C GLY A 90 -6.07 -8.90 16.12
N LYS A 91 -5.94 -8.64 14.81
CA LYS A 91 -6.01 -9.69 13.79
C LYS A 91 -4.76 -10.55 13.75
N TRP A 92 -3.60 -9.95 13.96
CA TRP A 92 -2.30 -10.64 13.99
C TRP A 92 -1.37 -10.01 15.03
N ASN A 93 -0.31 -10.72 15.39
CA ASN A 93 0.75 -10.23 16.26
C ASN A 93 1.82 -9.46 15.45
N PRO A 94 2.73 -8.72 16.11
CA PRO A 94 3.81 -7.98 15.44
C PRO A 94 4.73 -8.87 14.60
N ASP A 95 4.97 -10.11 15.03
CA ASP A 95 5.84 -11.04 14.28
C ASP A 95 5.20 -11.42 12.94
N MET A 96 3.89 -11.67 12.92
CA MET A 96 3.14 -11.91 11.70
C MET A 96 3.08 -10.67 10.81
N MET A 97 2.97 -9.48 11.39
CA MET A 97 3.10 -8.22 10.62
C MET A 97 4.44 -8.16 9.89
N THR A 98 5.56 -8.45 10.58
CA THR A 98 6.88 -8.45 9.94
C THR A 98 6.96 -9.49 8.83
N LEU A 99 6.42 -10.69 9.05
CA LEU A 99 6.42 -11.76 8.05
C LEU A 99 5.56 -11.43 6.82
N MET A 100 4.43 -10.75 7.02
CA MET A 100 3.50 -10.36 5.96
C MET A 100 3.89 -9.06 5.27
N PHE A 101 4.92 -8.36 5.75
CA PHE A 101 5.36 -7.08 5.20
C PHE A 101 5.72 -7.19 3.71
N GLU A 102 6.70 -8.01 3.38
CA GLU A 102 7.14 -8.22 2.00
C GLU A 102 6.02 -8.81 1.11
N PRO A 103 5.27 -9.86 1.52
CA PRO A 103 4.13 -10.35 0.74
C PRO A 103 3.09 -9.27 0.43
N THR A 104 2.80 -8.39 1.39
CA THR A 104 1.81 -7.32 1.22
C THR A 104 2.30 -6.26 0.24
N MET A 105 3.58 -5.86 0.32
CA MET A 105 4.18 -4.96 -0.67
C MET A 105 4.04 -5.52 -2.08
N TYR A 106 4.28 -6.83 -2.25
CA TYR A 106 4.13 -7.48 -3.55
C TYR A 106 2.71 -7.47 -4.08
N MET A 107 1.74 -7.78 -3.25
CA MET A 107 0.34 -7.70 -3.63
C MET A 107 -0.03 -6.28 -4.09
N MET A 108 0.43 -5.25 -3.37
CA MET A 108 0.20 -3.86 -3.76
C MET A 108 0.88 -3.48 -5.09
N MET A 109 2.14 -3.89 -5.30
CA MET A 109 2.85 -3.65 -6.56
C MET A 109 2.16 -4.36 -7.72
N ALA A 110 1.75 -5.62 -7.56
CA ALA A 110 1.08 -6.38 -8.60
C ALA A 110 -0.28 -5.78 -8.98
N LEU A 111 -1.06 -5.28 -8.01
CA LEU A 111 -2.30 -4.54 -8.27
C LEU A 111 -2.05 -3.23 -9.02
N ALA A 112 -0.99 -2.49 -8.65
CA ALA A 112 -0.60 -1.27 -9.36
C ALA A 112 -0.16 -1.52 -10.80
N GLU A 113 0.64 -2.56 -11.03
CA GLU A 113 1.08 -2.98 -12.37
C GLU A 113 -0.12 -3.42 -13.22
N LYS A 114 -1.06 -4.17 -12.63
CA LYS A 114 -2.30 -4.57 -13.33
C LYS A 114 -3.16 -3.37 -13.73
N ALA A 115 -3.21 -2.34 -12.90
CA ALA A 115 -3.89 -1.07 -13.19
C ALA A 115 -3.05 -0.12 -14.08
N ASN A 116 -1.84 -0.53 -14.49
CA ASN A 116 -0.89 0.28 -15.26
C ASN A 116 -0.55 1.64 -14.60
N ILE A 117 -0.43 1.65 -13.27
CA ILE A 117 -0.07 2.82 -12.46
C ILE A 117 1.41 2.72 -12.06
N ASP A 118 2.15 3.80 -12.25
CA ASP A 118 3.54 3.90 -11.84
C ASP A 118 3.66 4.16 -10.33
N TYR A 119 4.28 3.23 -9.61
CA TYR A 119 4.40 3.26 -8.15
C TYR A 119 5.81 3.68 -7.69
N VAL A 120 5.91 4.15 -6.45
CA VAL A 120 7.19 4.46 -5.79
C VAL A 120 7.30 3.61 -4.53
N LEU A 121 8.48 3.06 -4.26
CA LEU A 121 8.68 2.20 -3.09
C LEU A 121 8.62 3.01 -1.78
N GLU A 122 9.33 4.13 -1.75
CA GLU A 122 9.44 5.02 -0.60
C GLU A 122 8.98 6.42 -1.02
N SER A 123 8.17 7.06 -0.19
CA SER A 123 7.81 8.46 -0.41
C SER A 123 9.11 9.26 -0.37
N LYS A 124 9.52 9.83 -1.51
CA LYS A 124 10.68 10.73 -1.50
C LYS A 124 10.33 11.91 -0.62
N ASP A 125 11.03 12.07 0.50
CA ASP A 125 11.10 13.38 1.14
C ASP A 125 11.61 14.36 0.08
N GLU A 126 10.95 15.51 -0.07
CA GLU A 126 11.29 16.55 -1.07
C GLU A 126 12.68 17.19 -0.88
N GLU A 127 13.60 16.58 -0.15
CA GLU A 127 14.97 17.05 0.07
C GLU A 127 16.01 16.00 -0.32
N ILE A 128 16.01 15.63 -1.60
CA ILE A 128 17.29 15.38 -2.28
C ILE A 128 17.25 16.13 -3.61
N GLU A 129 17.31 17.46 -3.54
CA GLU A 129 18.00 18.19 -4.60
C GLU A 129 19.48 17.76 -4.53
N GLU A 130 19.83 16.69 -5.23
CA GLU A 130 21.23 16.48 -5.58
C GLU A 130 21.62 17.68 -6.46
N GLU A 131 22.30 18.66 -5.86
CA GLU A 131 23.12 19.67 -6.52
C GLU A 131 24.23 18.97 -7.32
N GLY A 132 23.85 18.28 -8.39
CA GLY A 132 24.73 17.76 -9.42
C GLY A 132 24.82 18.76 -10.57
N ASP A 133 26.05 19.02 -11.01
CA ASP A 133 26.43 19.91 -12.11
C ASP A 133 25.59 19.62 -13.38
N PRO A 134 25.04 20.62 -14.09
CA PRO A 134 24.16 20.40 -15.25
C PRO A 134 24.76 19.52 -16.36
N ASP A 135 26.09 19.48 -16.48
CA ASP A 135 26.79 18.66 -17.47
C ASP A 135 26.81 17.17 -17.13
N GLU A 136 26.83 16.80 -15.83
CA GLU A 136 26.74 15.40 -15.38
C GLU A 136 25.32 14.84 -15.61
N LYS A 137 24.30 15.68 -15.46
CA LYS A 137 22.90 15.31 -15.72
C LYS A 137 22.68 14.99 -17.21
N LEU A 138 23.30 15.70 -18.13
CA LEU A 138 23.19 15.46 -19.58
C LEU A 138 23.78 14.10 -19.99
N GLU A 139 24.89 13.65 -19.39
CA GLU A 139 25.43 12.31 -19.60
C GLU A 139 24.55 11.22 -18.99
N ILE A 140 23.97 11.45 -17.80
CA ILE A 140 23.05 10.53 -17.13
C ILE A 140 21.74 10.36 -17.92
N TYR A 141 21.19 11.43 -18.52
CA TYR A 141 20.01 11.34 -19.38
C TYR A 141 20.29 10.58 -20.68
N ALA A 142 21.48 10.76 -21.28
CA ALA A 142 21.88 10.03 -22.49
C ALA A 142 22.09 8.53 -22.24
N GLN A 143 22.50 8.15 -21.02
CA GLN A 143 22.63 6.75 -20.58
C GLN A 143 21.36 6.22 -19.89
N GLY A 144 20.38 7.09 -19.64
CA GLY A 144 19.27 6.89 -18.72
C GLY A 144 18.26 5.83 -19.16
N THR A 145 18.11 5.55 -20.45
CA THR A 145 17.17 4.50 -20.90
C THR A 145 17.63 3.10 -20.51
N ASN A 146 18.94 2.84 -20.53
CA ASN A 146 19.53 1.56 -20.14
C ASN A 146 19.81 1.49 -18.64
N ALA A 147 20.17 2.61 -18.00
CA ALA A 147 20.40 2.67 -16.56
C ALA A 147 19.09 2.60 -15.76
N LEU A 148 18.01 3.26 -16.19
CA LEU A 148 16.70 3.14 -15.55
C LEU A 148 16.10 1.74 -15.70
N GLN A 149 16.31 1.07 -16.85
CA GLN A 149 15.94 -0.34 -16.99
C GLN A 149 16.73 -1.25 -16.05
N LYS A 150 18.03 -1.01 -15.86
CA LYS A 150 18.85 -1.77 -14.90
C LYS A 150 18.47 -1.48 -13.45
N ILE A 151 18.22 -0.23 -13.09
CA ILE A 151 17.81 0.15 -11.72
C ILE A 151 16.40 -0.39 -11.41
N LYS A 152 15.46 -0.34 -12.36
CA LYS A 152 14.15 -1.00 -12.23
C LYS A 152 14.31 -2.51 -12.09
N GLN A 153 15.19 -3.14 -12.86
CA GLN A 153 15.46 -4.58 -12.73
C GLN A 153 16.18 -4.94 -11.43
N GLU A 154 17.08 -4.09 -10.92
CA GLU A 154 17.82 -4.30 -9.68
C GLU A 154 16.95 -4.10 -8.44
N SER A 155 16.02 -3.14 -8.45
CA SER A 155 15.03 -2.98 -7.37
C SER A 155 13.99 -4.10 -7.38
N LEU A 156 13.63 -4.64 -8.55
CA LEU A 156 12.78 -5.83 -8.68
C LEU A 156 13.50 -7.12 -8.27
N ASN A 157 14.82 -7.24 -8.52
CA ASN A 157 15.63 -8.42 -8.17
C ASN A 157 16.00 -8.47 -6.67
N LYS A 158 15.88 -7.36 -5.93
CA LYS A 158 16.20 -7.31 -4.50
C LYS A 158 15.08 -7.83 -3.61
N ILE A 159 13.92 -8.07 -4.18
CA ILE A 159 12.74 -8.56 -3.50
C ILE A 159 12.50 -9.97 -4.05
N ASN A 160 12.15 -10.95 -3.20
CA ASN A 160 11.98 -12.34 -3.63
C ASN A 160 10.54 -12.65 -4.12
N PRO A 161 10.31 -12.96 -5.42
CA PRO A 161 8.96 -13.29 -5.92
C PRO A 161 8.39 -14.61 -5.37
N GLN A 162 9.15 -15.35 -4.56
CA GLN A 162 8.70 -16.54 -3.83
C GLN A 162 7.83 -16.21 -2.60
N SER A 163 7.75 -14.95 -2.19
CA SER A 163 7.09 -14.51 -0.95
C SER A 163 5.56 -14.52 -1.01
N VAL A 164 4.96 -14.71 -2.20
CA VAL A 164 3.51 -14.78 -2.40
C VAL A 164 3.08 -16.21 -2.77
N SER A 165 2.05 -16.73 -2.11
CA SER A 165 1.46 -18.05 -2.38
C SER A 165 0.98 -18.16 -3.85
N PRO A 166 1.12 -19.32 -4.51
CA PRO A 166 0.71 -19.50 -5.90
C PRO A 166 -0.76 -19.17 -6.17
N GLU A 167 -1.67 -19.46 -5.22
CA GLU A 167 -3.11 -19.20 -5.37
C GLU A 167 -3.44 -17.70 -5.43
N VAL A 168 -2.70 -16.88 -4.68
CA VAL A 168 -2.85 -15.41 -4.74
C VAL A 168 -2.35 -14.87 -6.07
N LYS A 169 -1.33 -15.49 -6.69
CA LYS A 169 -0.86 -15.10 -8.01
C LYS A 169 -1.91 -15.38 -9.09
N GLU A 170 -2.53 -16.55 -9.05
CA GLU A 170 -3.62 -16.91 -9.96
C GLU A 170 -4.80 -15.95 -9.80
N ALA A 171 -5.20 -15.64 -8.55
CA ALA A 171 -6.26 -14.67 -8.29
C ALA A 171 -5.91 -13.25 -8.80
N ILE A 172 -4.65 -12.82 -8.67
CA ILE A 172 -4.18 -11.56 -9.25
C ILE A 172 -4.26 -11.58 -10.77
N GLU A 173 -3.99 -12.70 -11.45
CA GLU A 173 -4.08 -12.80 -12.91
C GLU A 173 -5.54 -12.75 -13.40
N GLU A 174 -6.47 -13.36 -12.67
CA GLU A 174 -7.89 -13.43 -13.02
C GLU A 174 -8.69 -12.13 -12.76
N LEU A 175 -8.23 -11.25 -11.87
CA LEU A 175 -8.96 -10.03 -11.48
C LEU A 175 -9.08 -8.97 -12.60
N GLU A 176 -10.17 -8.94 -13.37
CA GLU A 176 -10.42 -7.85 -14.31
C GLU A 176 -10.76 -6.55 -13.55
N ILE A 177 -9.79 -5.63 -13.43
CA ILE A 177 -10.01 -4.31 -12.85
C ILE A 177 -10.82 -3.49 -13.85
N ASN A 178 -12.15 -3.51 -13.70
CA ASN A 178 -13.02 -2.67 -14.50
C ASN A 178 -12.79 -1.21 -14.10
N PRO A 179 -12.61 -0.29 -15.07
CA PRO A 179 -12.50 1.13 -14.75
C PRO A 179 -13.77 1.60 -14.05
N SER A 180 -13.61 2.50 -13.07
CA SER A 180 -14.72 3.06 -12.30
C SER A 180 -15.82 3.55 -13.24
N LEU A 181 -17.09 3.27 -12.93
CA LEU A 181 -18.24 3.76 -13.70
C LEU A 181 -18.33 5.30 -13.78
N LEU A 182 -17.54 6.00 -12.96
CA LEU A 182 -17.42 7.46 -12.92
C LEU A 182 -16.18 7.98 -13.66
N GLU A 183 -15.30 7.10 -14.13
CA GLU A 183 -14.17 7.51 -14.95
C GLU A 183 -14.71 8.09 -16.25
N ARG A 184 -14.43 9.38 -16.46
CA ARG A 184 -14.94 10.13 -17.60
C ARG A 184 -14.40 9.45 -18.86
N VAL A 185 -15.29 8.80 -19.61
CA VAL A 185 -14.99 8.28 -20.94
C VAL A 185 -14.34 9.42 -21.72
N ASN A 186 -13.05 9.29 -22.03
CA ASN A 186 -12.42 10.15 -23.01
C ASN A 186 -13.08 9.77 -24.34
N GLU A 187 -14.11 10.54 -24.71
CA GLU A 187 -14.77 10.38 -26.00
C GLU A 187 -13.66 10.45 -27.07
N PRO A 188 -13.50 9.43 -27.93
CA PRO A 188 -12.73 9.63 -29.14
C PRO A 188 -13.42 10.76 -29.89
N GLU A 189 -12.66 11.69 -30.49
CA GLU A 189 -13.22 12.79 -31.27
C GLU A 189 -14.17 12.25 -32.33
N THR A 190 -15.45 12.19 -31.97
CA THR A 190 -16.50 11.87 -32.91
C THR A 190 -16.55 13.09 -33.81
N ASN A 191 -16.37 12.86 -35.11
CA ASN A 191 -16.72 13.83 -36.14
C ASN A 191 -18.21 14.14 -36.01
N SER A 192 -18.53 15.04 -35.08
CA SER A 192 -19.89 15.47 -34.78
C SER A 192 -20.40 16.21 -36.00
N LEU A 193 -21.47 15.70 -36.58
CA LEU A 193 -22.18 16.31 -37.70
C LEU A 193 -22.74 17.70 -37.34
N LEU A 194 -22.79 18.07 -36.05
CA LEU A 194 -23.19 19.40 -35.58
C LEU A 194 -22.05 20.44 -35.62
N SER A 195 -20.79 20.03 -35.74
CA SER A 195 -19.67 20.97 -35.82
C SER A 195 -19.49 21.56 -37.24
N ARG A 196 -20.25 21.07 -38.22
CA ARG A 196 -20.14 21.47 -39.62
C ARG A 196 -21.15 22.53 -40.07
N GLU A 197 -21.95 23.04 -39.15
CA GLU A 197 -22.93 24.08 -39.44
C GLU A 197 -22.89 25.21 -38.39
N LYS A 198 -21.85 26.05 -38.48
CA LYS A 198 -21.94 27.50 -38.26
C LYS A 198 -20.66 28.20 -38.70
#